data_AF-A0A942HTT1-F1
#
_entry.id   AF-A0A942HTT1-F1
#
_cell.length_a   1.000
_cell.length_b   1.000
_cell.length_c   1.000
_cell.angle_alpha   90.00
_cell.angle_beta   90.00
_cell.angle_gamma   90.00
#
_symmetry.space_group_name_H-M   'P 1'
#
loop_
_entity.id
_entity.type
_entity.pdbx_description
1 polymer ?
#
loop_
_entity_poly.entity_id
_entity_poly.type
_entity_poly.pdbx_seq_one_letter_code
_entity_poly.pdbx_strand_id
1 'polypeptide(L)'
;MLDGLVGKWKVIGCQLNGVWLPYSIFQEFRYSFLKDDTFRLDWAELSFPQYVGGFPKSKTGKVVFGSDQKPAEIDLIPDEGPFANKHLAGIYELDHDVLKAIFSFPGTERPKVFHTTQGQVFEIWQRVD
;
A
#
# COMPACT_ATOMS: atom_id res chain seq x y z
N MET A 1 11.12 4.96 -12.72
CA MET A 1 11.52 3.93 -11.76
C MET A 1 12.15 4.64 -10.58
N LEU A 2 11.54 4.64 -9.40
CA LEU A 2 12.24 5.11 -8.21
C LEU A 2 12.98 3.93 -7.61
N ASP A 3 14.26 3.79 -7.95
CA ASP A 3 15.19 2.88 -7.29
C ASP A 3 15.13 2.97 -5.76
N GLY A 4 14.72 4.13 -5.22
CA GLY A 4 14.56 4.37 -3.79
C GLY A 4 13.47 3.53 -3.11
N LEU A 5 12.46 3.03 -3.82
CA LEU A 5 11.41 2.20 -3.21
C LEU A 5 11.76 0.71 -3.18
N VAL A 6 12.68 0.26 -4.03
CA VAL A 6 13.11 -1.13 -4.05
C VAL A 6 13.67 -1.51 -2.68
N GLY A 7 13.24 -2.66 -2.16
CA GLY A 7 13.63 -3.13 -0.84
C GLY A 7 12.47 -3.70 -0.04
N LYS A 8 12.73 -3.97 1.24
CA LYS A 8 11.74 -4.54 2.16
C LYS A 8 11.23 -3.50 3.14
N TRP A 9 9.93 -3.57 3.38
CA TRP A 9 9.17 -2.56 4.08
C TRP A 9 8.21 -3.21 5.06
N LYS A 10 8.24 -2.77 6.32
CA LYS A 10 7.31 -3.17 7.37
C LYS A 10 6.25 -2.10 7.54
N VAL A 11 4.98 -2.48 7.50
CA VAL A 11 3.89 -1.57 7.91
C VAL A 11 4.03 -1.30 9.42
N ILE A 12 4.11 -0.02 9.77
CA ILE A 12 4.19 0.49 11.14
C ILE A 12 2.99 1.36 11.54
N GLY A 13 2.15 1.73 10.57
CA GLY A 13 0.86 2.37 10.80
C GLY A 13 -0.10 2.07 9.66
N CYS A 14 -1.37 1.83 9.96
CA CYS A 14 -2.40 1.59 8.97
C CYS A 14 -3.72 2.25 9.41
N GLN A 15 -4.31 3.03 8.53
CA GLN A 15 -5.61 3.66 8.69
C GLN A 15 -6.52 3.21 7.55
N LEU A 16 -7.69 2.69 7.86
CA LEU A 16 -8.68 2.21 6.90
C LEU A 16 -9.99 2.98 7.10
N ASN A 17 -10.52 3.59 6.04
CA ASN A 17 -11.77 4.37 6.08
C ASN A 17 -11.79 5.44 7.19
N GLY A 18 -10.68 6.14 7.43
CA GLY A 18 -10.58 7.12 8.52
C GLY A 18 -10.22 6.55 9.89
N VAL A 19 -10.17 5.22 10.06
CA VAL A 19 -9.97 4.58 11.37
C VAL A 19 -8.57 3.96 11.46
N TRP A 20 -7.81 4.34 12.48
CA TRP A 20 -6.53 3.72 12.78
C TRP A 20 -6.74 2.29 13.27
N LEU A 21 -6.06 1.35 12.62
CA LEU A 21 -6.14 -0.05 12.97
C LEU A 21 -5.21 -0.37 14.15
N PRO A 22 -5.56 -1.29 15.05
CA PRO A 22 -4.64 -1.83 16.04
C PRO A 22 -3.44 -2.53 15.41
N TYR A 23 -2.25 -2.38 16.01
CA TYR A 23 -1.01 -2.98 15.52
C TYR A 23 -1.11 -4.49 15.27
N SER A 24 -1.84 -5.23 16.11
CA SER A 24 -2.05 -6.67 15.97
C SER A 24 -2.69 -7.09 14.63
N ILE A 25 -3.34 -6.16 13.91
CA ILE A 25 -3.94 -6.42 12.60
C ILE A 25 -2.87 -6.45 11.49
N PHE A 26 -1.87 -5.57 11.56
CA PHE A 26 -0.89 -5.37 10.47
C PHE A 26 0.55 -5.68 10.88
N GLN A 27 0.78 -6.21 12.09
CA GLN A 27 2.12 -6.50 12.62
C GLN A 27 2.98 -7.40 11.71
N GLU A 28 2.33 -8.23 10.91
CA GLU A 28 2.96 -9.17 9.98
C GLU A 28 3.09 -8.63 8.55
N PHE A 29 2.55 -7.44 8.25
CA PHE A 29 2.56 -6.93 6.89
C PHE A 29 3.98 -6.50 6.52
N ARG A 30 4.59 -7.23 5.58
CA ARG A 30 5.91 -6.95 5.01
C ARG A 30 5.81 -6.92 3.50
N TYR A 31 6.06 -5.77 2.91
CA TYR A 31 6.09 -5.57 1.47
C TYR A 31 7.54 -5.63 0.98
N SER A 32 7.77 -6.36 -0.10
CA SER A 32 8.98 -6.25 -0.90
C SER A 32 8.62 -5.57 -2.21
N PHE A 33 9.15 -4.38 -2.49
CA PHE A 33 9.07 -3.75 -3.81
C PHE A 33 10.29 -4.17 -4.62
N LEU A 34 10.04 -4.72 -5.82
CA LEU A 34 11.04 -5.36 -6.66
C LEU A 34 11.41 -4.48 -7.84
N LYS A 35 12.57 -4.76 -8.46
CA LYS A 35 13.11 -3.97 -9.60
C LYS A 35 12.29 -4.08 -10.88
N ASP A 36 11.40 -5.06 -10.97
CA ASP A 36 10.51 -5.30 -12.10
C ASP A 36 9.13 -4.63 -11.90
N ASP A 37 9.05 -3.62 -11.03
CA ASP A 37 7.82 -2.89 -10.69
C ASP A 37 6.70 -3.81 -10.17
N THR A 38 7.07 -4.86 -9.44
CA THR A 38 6.14 -5.71 -8.71
C THR A 38 6.31 -5.58 -7.20
N PHE A 39 5.29 -5.96 -6.46
CA PHE A 39 5.36 -6.12 -5.02
C PHE A 39 5.11 -7.57 -4.60
N ARG A 40 5.65 -7.95 -3.46
CA ARG A 40 5.31 -9.17 -2.72
C ARG A 40 4.92 -8.83 -1.30
N LEU A 41 3.83 -9.41 -0.81
CA LEU A 41 3.44 -9.39 0.60
C LEU A 41 3.89 -10.71 1.25
N ASP A 42 4.84 -10.64 2.17
CA ASP A 42 5.23 -11.81 2.97
C ASP A 42 4.14 -12.12 3.99
N TRP A 43 3.97 -13.40 4.30
CA TRP A 43 2.92 -13.91 5.20
C TRP A 43 1.52 -13.40 4.82
N ALA A 44 1.28 -13.32 3.51
CA ALA A 44 -0.02 -12.92 2.98
C ALA A 44 -1.13 -13.74 3.65
N GLU A 45 -0.97 -15.06 3.81
CA GLU A 45 -1.92 -15.97 4.47
C GLU A 45 -2.32 -15.56 5.89
N LEU A 46 -1.41 -14.97 6.67
CA LEU A 46 -1.68 -14.47 8.03
C LEU A 46 -2.30 -13.07 8.02
N SER A 47 -2.19 -12.38 6.90
CA SER A 47 -2.69 -11.03 6.66
C SER A 47 -4.17 -11.02 6.21
N PHE A 48 -4.82 -12.19 6.09
CA PHE A 48 -6.23 -12.34 5.70
C PHE A 48 -7.21 -12.62 6.86
N PRO A 49 -7.41 -11.76 7.88
CA PRO A 49 -8.64 -11.83 8.64
C PRO A 49 -9.81 -11.43 7.74
N GLN A 50 -10.84 -12.28 7.71
CA GLN A 50 -12.16 -12.06 7.11
C GLN A 50 -12.86 -10.74 7.52
N TYR A 51 -12.36 -10.04 8.56
CA TYR A 51 -12.97 -8.84 9.15
C TYR A 51 -12.35 -7.50 8.76
N VAL A 52 -11.32 -7.46 7.93
CA VAL A 52 -10.70 -6.19 7.54
C VAL A 52 -10.78 -6.05 6.03
N GLY A 53 -11.36 -4.95 5.56
CA GLY A 53 -11.32 -4.49 4.17
C GLY A 53 -9.91 -4.08 3.75
N GLY A 54 -8.92 -4.89 4.13
CA GLY A 54 -7.49 -4.66 4.04
C GLY A 54 -7.03 -4.61 2.60
N PHE A 55 -6.29 -3.57 2.36
CA PHE A 55 -5.55 -3.28 1.15
C PHE A 55 -4.31 -4.17 1.01
N PRO A 56 -3.90 -4.42 -0.23
CA PRO A 56 -4.59 -5.39 -1.05
C PRO A 56 -4.40 -6.81 -0.50
N LYS A 57 -5.49 -7.57 -0.45
CA LYS A 57 -5.53 -9.01 -0.11
C LYS A 57 -4.84 -9.86 -1.19
N SER A 58 -3.55 -9.63 -1.41
CA SER A 58 -2.81 -10.16 -2.54
C SER A 58 -1.35 -10.36 -2.20
N LYS A 59 -0.89 -11.60 -2.36
CA LYS A 59 0.51 -11.98 -2.14
C LYS A 59 1.46 -11.27 -3.11
N THR A 60 1.00 -10.99 -4.32
CA THR A 60 1.77 -10.30 -5.35
C THR A 60 0.93 -9.27 -6.08
N GLY A 61 1.59 -8.41 -6.83
CA GLY A 61 0.92 -7.51 -7.77
C GLY A 61 1.91 -6.58 -8.41
N LYS A 62 1.40 -5.66 -9.22
CA LYS A 62 2.20 -4.63 -9.89
C LYS A 62 2.13 -3.32 -9.13
N VAL A 63 3.18 -2.54 -9.28
CA VAL A 63 3.27 -1.16 -8.87
C VAL A 63 3.38 -0.32 -10.13
N VAL A 64 2.53 0.68 -10.27
CA VAL A 64 2.63 1.63 -11.38
C VAL A 64 2.90 3.00 -10.81
N PHE A 65 3.94 3.66 -11.33
CA PHE A 65 4.30 5.01 -10.93
C PHE A 65 3.74 6.01 -11.94
N GLY A 66 3.09 7.04 -11.44
CA GLY A 66 2.53 8.13 -12.25
C GLY A 66 3.48 9.32 -12.31
N SER A 67 2.93 10.53 -12.16
CA SER A 67 3.71 11.77 -12.16
C SER A 67 4.68 11.85 -10.95
N ASP A 68 5.85 12.45 -11.18
CA ASP A 68 6.84 12.83 -10.16
C ASP A 68 6.52 14.16 -9.47
N GLN A 69 5.42 14.82 -9.85
CA GLN A 69 4.90 16.00 -9.16
C GLN A 69 4.48 15.63 -7.74
N LYS A 70 4.71 16.51 -6.77
CA LYS A 70 4.35 16.25 -5.37
C LYS A 70 2.85 16.54 -5.13
N PRO A 71 2.11 15.63 -4.48
CA PRO A 71 2.54 14.30 -4.02
C PRO A 71 2.66 13.29 -5.17
N ALA A 72 3.72 12.48 -5.15
CA ALA A 72 4.03 11.57 -6.25
C ALA A 72 2.98 10.46 -6.36
N GLU A 73 2.62 10.10 -7.58
CA GLU A 73 1.55 9.13 -7.83
C GLU A 73 2.07 7.70 -7.83
N ILE A 74 1.30 6.80 -7.22
CA ILE A 74 1.55 5.36 -7.20
C ILE A 74 0.22 4.63 -7.31
N ASP A 75 0.19 3.52 -8.03
CA ASP A 75 -0.93 2.58 -8.04
C ASP A 75 -0.42 1.21 -7.61
N LEU A 76 -1.21 0.51 -6.80
CA LEU A 76 -1.06 -0.94 -6.65
C LEU A 76 -2.12 -1.64 -7.49
N ILE A 77 -1.68 -2.66 -8.22
CA ILE A 77 -2.55 -3.54 -9.02
C ILE A 77 -2.37 -4.95 -8.46
N PRO A 78 -3.25 -5.41 -7.56
CA PRO A 78 -3.15 -6.73 -6.94
C PRO A 78 -3.41 -7.83 -7.97
N ASP A 79 -2.71 -8.96 -7.90
CA ASP A 79 -2.99 -10.11 -8.77
C ASP A 79 -4.20 -10.93 -8.30
N GLU A 80 -4.49 -10.93 -6.99
CA GLU A 80 -5.57 -11.71 -6.37
C GLU A 80 -6.41 -10.87 -5.39
N GLY A 81 -7.43 -11.51 -4.80
CA GLY A 81 -8.34 -10.88 -3.85
C GLY A 81 -9.48 -10.07 -4.50
N PRO A 82 -10.25 -9.29 -3.71
CA PRO A 82 -11.44 -8.59 -4.17
C PRO A 82 -11.15 -7.44 -5.15
N PHE A 83 -9.90 -7.00 -5.21
CA PHE A 83 -9.41 -5.95 -6.10
C PHE A 83 -8.43 -6.47 -7.15
N ALA A 84 -8.41 -7.79 -7.40
CA ALA A 84 -7.59 -8.40 -8.43
C ALA A 84 -7.71 -7.67 -9.77
N ASN A 85 -6.56 -7.34 -10.37
CA ASN A 85 -6.41 -6.62 -11.63
C ASN A 85 -7.05 -5.23 -11.68
N LYS A 86 -7.40 -4.64 -10.53
CA LYS A 86 -7.93 -3.27 -10.44
C LYS A 86 -6.87 -2.33 -9.90
N HIS A 87 -6.84 -1.12 -10.45
CA HIS A 87 -6.00 -0.06 -9.94
C HIS A 87 -6.50 0.41 -8.59
N LEU A 88 -5.63 0.36 -7.60
CA LEU A 88 -5.78 1.08 -6.37
C LEU A 88 -4.94 2.35 -6.49
N ALA A 89 -5.58 3.43 -6.94
CA ALA A 89 -4.91 4.67 -7.24
C ALA A 89 -4.50 5.40 -5.96
N GLY A 90 -3.26 5.83 -5.87
CA GLY A 90 -2.70 6.41 -4.66
C GLY A 90 -1.67 7.50 -4.89
N ILE A 91 -1.20 8.03 -3.77
CA ILE A 91 -0.06 8.94 -3.72
C ILE A 91 0.89 8.46 -2.64
N TYR A 92 2.16 8.79 -2.79
CA TYR A 92 3.18 8.43 -1.81
C TYR A 92 4.20 9.54 -1.57
N GLU A 93 4.84 9.44 -0.41
CA GLU A 93 5.96 10.25 0.02
C GLU A 93 7.01 9.29 0.59
N LEU A 94 8.22 9.36 0.03
CA LEU A 94 9.37 8.62 0.52
C LEU A 94 10.33 9.60 1.20
N ASP A 95 10.56 9.40 2.49
CA ASP A 95 11.54 10.13 3.28
C ASP A 95 12.53 9.14 3.90
N HIS A 96 13.69 8.99 3.24
CA HIS A 96 14.73 8.00 3.59
C HIS A 96 14.18 6.57 3.72
N ASP A 97 13.98 6.12 4.96
CA ASP A 97 13.50 4.78 5.31
C ASP A 97 12.05 4.76 5.76
N VAL A 98 11.34 5.87 5.59
CA VAL A 98 9.90 5.98 5.87
C VAL A 98 9.16 6.22 4.58
N LEU A 99 8.26 5.30 4.25
CA LEU A 99 7.31 5.45 3.16
C LEU A 99 5.94 5.77 3.76
N LYS A 100 5.28 6.77 3.21
CA LYS A 100 3.85 7.06 3.45
C LYS A 100 3.13 6.91 2.13
N ALA A 101 1.99 6.26 2.13
CA ALA A 101 1.19 6.09 0.92
C ALA A 101 -0.27 5.91 1.30
N ILE A 102 -1.13 6.56 0.54
CA ILE A 102 -2.58 6.46 0.65
C ILE A 102 -3.12 6.01 -0.69
N PHE A 103 -4.05 5.07 -0.66
CA PHE A 103 -4.66 4.49 -1.83
C PHE A 103 -6.17 4.53 -1.73
N SER A 104 -6.81 4.72 -2.87
CA SER A 104 -8.25 4.65 -3.05
C SER A 104 -8.65 3.29 -3.61
N PHE A 105 -9.73 2.73 -3.07
CA PHE A 105 -10.38 1.55 -3.62
C PHE A 105 -10.99 1.85 -4.99
N PRO A 106 -11.21 0.81 -5.82
CA PRO A 106 -11.74 1.01 -7.17
C PRO A 106 -13.09 1.73 -7.13
N GLY A 107 -13.23 2.79 -7.94
CA GLY A 107 -14.42 3.66 -7.95
C GLY A 107 -14.33 4.87 -7.01
N THR A 108 -13.27 5.00 -6.20
CA THR A 108 -12.98 6.19 -5.40
C THR A 108 -11.90 7.03 -6.08
N GLU A 109 -12.03 8.36 -6.03
CA GLU A 109 -11.04 9.26 -6.64
C GLU A 109 -9.65 9.12 -6.03
N ARG A 110 -8.59 9.33 -6.82
CA ARG A 110 -7.20 9.33 -6.33
C ARG A 110 -7.05 10.32 -5.16
N PRO A 111 -6.44 9.92 -4.03
CA PRO A 111 -6.21 10.83 -2.92
C PRO A 111 -5.27 11.97 -3.33
N LYS A 112 -5.51 13.17 -2.81
CA LYS A 112 -4.66 14.36 -3.05
C LYS A 112 -3.83 14.77 -1.84
N VAL A 113 -4.13 14.19 -0.68
CA VAL A 113 -3.50 14.47 0.61
C VAL A 113 -3.39 13.16 1.41
N PHE A 114 -2.43 13.08 2.32
CA PHE A 114 -2.27 11.94 3.24
C PHE A 114 -3.29 12.01 4.39
N HIS A 115 -4.57 11.92 4.03
CA HIS A 115 -5.68 11.88 4.98
C HIS A 115 -6.76 10.95 4.41
N THR A 116 -7.11 9.89 5.15
CA THR A 116 -8.08 8.91 4.66
C THR A 116 -9.51 9.38 4.83
N THR A 117 -10.31 9.11 3.80
CA THR A 117 -11.76 9.16 3.84
C THR A 117 -12.33 7.75 3.60
N GLN A 118 -13.66 7.61 3.47
CA GLN A 118 -14.25 6.32 3.13
C GLN A 118 -13.76 5.82 1.77
N GLY A 119 -13.48 4.52 1.67
CA GLY A 119 -12.94 3.93 0.46
C GLY A 119 -11.44 4.12 0.29
N GLN A 120 -10.73 4.56 1.34
CA GLN A 120 -9.29 4.80 1.30
C GLN A 120 -8.58 4.06 2.44
N VAL A 121 -7.31 3.78 2.17
CA VAL A 121 -6.37 3.19 3.11
C VAL A 121 -5.07 3.98 3.07
N PHE A 122 -4.56 4.33 4.24
CA PHE A 122 -3.29 5.01 4.41
C PHE A 122 -2.40 4.13 5.25
N GLU A 123 -1.20 3.87 4.77
CA GLU A 123 -0.21 3.16 5.55
C GLU A 123 1.09 3.96 5.66
N ILE A 124 1.85 3.59 6.68
CA ILE A 124 3.19 4.07 6.92
C ILE A 124 4.05 2.83 7.01
N TRP A 125 5.12 2.79 6.21
CA TRP A 125 6.06 1.70 6.20
C TRP A 125 7.44 2.19 6.62
N GLN A 126 8.15 1.33 7.35
CA GLN A 126 9.55 1.50 7.71
C GLN A 126 10.38 0.49 6.91
N ARG A 127 11.48 0.92 6.30
CA ARG A 127 12.43 0.00 5.65
C ARG A 127 13.06 -0.91 6.70
N VAL A 128 13.19 -2.21 6.40
CA VAL A 128 13.65 -3.23 7.36
C VAL A 128 14.81 -4.11 6.92
N ASP A 129 15.40 -3.87 5.75
CA ASP A 129 16.66 -4.47 5.29
C ASP A 129 17.20 -3.65 4.09
#